data_AF-A0A3B9QSP9-F1
#
_entry.id   AF-A0A3B9QSP9-F1
#
_cell.length_a   1.000
_cell.length_b   1.000
_cell.length_c   1.000
_cell.angle_alpha   90.00
_cell.angle_beta   90.00
_cell.angle_gamma   90.00
#
_symmetry.space_group_name_H-M   'P 1'
#
loop_
_entity.id
_entity.type
_entity.pdbx_description
1 polymer ?
#
loop_
_entity_poly.entity_id
_entity_poly.type
_entity_poly.pdbx_seq_one_letter_code
_entity_poly.pdbx_strand_id
1 'polypeptide(L)'
;MCNTWRSAARSCEPTTDGAQMMANRLNPNVLDDAKTRWGLSNARLADRLGISPDTLRRLRNGEREPSLTEMLILRRLTGWPLDGLVIESAAPAAA
;
A
#
# COMPACT_ATOMS: atom_id res chain seq x y z
N MET A 1 27.28 21.58 44.41
CA MET A 1 27.93 21.19 43.14
C MET A 1 27.51 19.77 42.77
N CYS A 2 27.28 19.55 41.47
CA CYS A 2 27.08 18.27 40.77
C CYS A 2 25.71 17.57 40.91
N ASN A 3 24.82 18.02 40.04
CA ASN A 3 23.57 17.45 39.53
C ASN A 3 23.73 16.07 38.86
N THR A 4 23.28 15.02 39.55
CA THR A 4 23.16 13.63 39.04
C THR A 4 21.70 13.27 38.74
N TRP A 5 21.06 14.00 37.82
CA TRP A 5 19.70 13.72 37.31
C TRP A 5 19.69 12.89 36.02
N ARG A 6 20.61 11.91 35.86
CA ARG A 6 20.77 11.19 34.59
C ARG A 6 20.89 9.66 34.74
N SER A 7 20.06 9.03 35.57
CA SER A 7 20.10 7.55 35.65
C SER A 7 18.76 6.83 35.84
N ALA A 8 17.60 7.50 35.92
CA ALA A 8 16.31 6.79 36.09
C ALA A 8 15.32 6.96 34.93
N ALA A 9 15.70 7.66 33.84
CA ALA A 9 14.89 7.80 32.63
C ALA A 9 15.43 6.95 31.46
N ARG A 10 16.00 5.78 31.76
CA ARG A 10 16.46 4.82 30.72
C ARG A 10 15.57 3.58 30.64
N SER A 11 14.28 3.77 30.88
CA SER A 11 13.22 2.87 30.41
C SER A 11 12.32 3.67 29.47
N CYS A 12 12.94 4.13 28.39
CA CYS A 12 12.23 4.43 27.15
C CYS A 12 12.81 3.48 26.12
N GLU A 13 12.56 2.18 26.32
CA GLU A 13 12.39 1.30 25.17
C GLU A 13 11.23 1.91 24.36
N PRO A 14 11.34 2.05 23.03
CA PRO A 14 10.15 2.23 22.23
C PRO A 14 9.37 0.93 22.37
N THR A 15 8.44 0.89 23.33
CA THR A 15 7.34 -0.07 23.29
C THR A 15 6.55 0.26 22.04
N THR A 16 6.94 -0.37 20.94
CA THR A 16 6.18 -0.49 19.69
C THR A 16 5.00 -1.45 19.93
N ASP A 17 4.23 -1.22 21.00
CA ASP A 17 2.89 -1.79 21.16
C ASP A 17 1.95 -0.82 20.45
N GLY A 18 1.59 -1.12 19.20
CA GLY A 18 0.53 -0.42 18.48
C GLY A 18 0.94 0.73 17.56
N ALA A 19 2.21 0.87 17.18
CA ALA A 19 2.55 1.65 15.98
C ALA A 19 2.00 0.89 14.78
N GLN A 20 0.83 1.31 14.32
CA GLN A 20 0.18 0.85 13.09
C GLN A 20 1.25 0.63 12.01
N MET A 21 1.45 -0.63 11.58
CA MET A 21 2.26 -0.91 10.40
C MET A 21 1.53 -0.29 9.21
N MET A 22 1.89 0.95 8.87
CA MET A 22 1.40 1.66 7.70
C MET A 22 1.95 0.94 6.48
N ALA A 23 1.17 0.03 5.93
CA ALA A 23 1.50 -0.66 4.70
C ALA A 23 0.98 0.18 3.52
N ASN A 24 1.85 0.39 2.53
CA ASN A 24 1.45 1.01 1.28
C ASN A 24 0.60 0.02 0.49
N ARG A 25 -0.66 0.34 0.26
CA ARG A 25 -1.55 -0.46 -0.60
C ARG A 25 -2.03 0.33 -1.79
N LEU A 26 -2.32 -0.38 -2.88
CA LEU A 26 -2.94 0.24 -4.04
C LEU A 26 -4.38 0.66 -3.70
N ASN A 27 -4.77 1.87 -4.11
CA ASN A 27 -6.14 2.32 -4.03
C ASN A 27 -7.02 1.47 -4.99
N PRO A 28 -8.02 0.73 -4.48
CA PRO A 28 -8.84 -0.17 -5.32
C PRO A 28 -9.61 0.59 -6.40
N ASN A 29 -9.97 1.86 -6.15
CA ASN A 29 -10.67 2.70 -7.12
C ASN A 29 -9.88 2.90 -8.42
N VAL A 30 -8.55 2.83 -8.36
CA VAL A 30 -7.69 2.92 -9.56
C VAL A 30 -7.94 1.73 -10.48
N LEU A 31 -8.09 0.53 -9.93
CA LEU A 31 -8.36 -0.66 -10.73
C LEU A 31 -9.78 -0.64 -11.30
N ASP A 32 -10.75 -0.14 -10.55
CA ASP A 32 -12.13 -0.06 -11.02
C ASP A 32 -12.33 1.05 -12.06
N ASP A 33 -11.63 2.18 -11.93
CA ASP A 33 -11.56 3.23 -12.97
C ASP A 33 -10.89 2.70 -14.24
N ALA A 34 -9.77 1.96 -14.12
CA ALA A 34 -9.13 1.30 -15.26
C ALA A 34 -10.09 0.33 -15.98
N LYS A 35 -10.87 -0.45 -15.23
CA LYS A 35 -11.85 -1.38 -15.83
C LYS A 35 -12.97 -0.64 -16.54
N THR A 36 -13.49 0.42 -15.92
CA THR A 36 -14.64 1.18 -16.43
C THR A 36 -14.27 1.93 -17.70
N ARG A 37 -13.12 2.62 -17.71
CA ARG A 37 -12.64 3.39 -18.87
C ARG A 37 -12.34 2.53 -20.09
N TRP A 38 -11.77 1.35 -19.87
CA TRP A 38 -11.27 0.50 -20.94
C TRP A 38 -12.17 -0.72 -21.22
N GLY A 39 -13.27 -0.88 -20.48
CA GLY A 39 -14.16 -2.05 -20.60
C GLY A 39 -13.47 -3.39 -20.33
N LEU A 40 -12.44 -3.40 -19.47
CA LEU A 40 -11.58 -4.56 -19.26
C LEU A 40 -12.09 -5.48 -18.15
N SER A 41 -11.96 -6.79 -18.37
CA SER A 41 -12.10 -7.78 -17.30
C SER A 41 -10.85 -7.79 -16.40
N ASN A 42 -10.97 -8.36 -15.18
CA ASN A 42 -9.82 -8.48 -14.27
C ASN A 42 -8.66 -9.25 -14.92
N ALA A 43 -8.94 -10.30 -15.71
CA ALA A 43 -7.91 -11.07 -16.41
C ALA A 43 -7.17 -10.23 -17.45
N ARG A 44 -7.91 -9.39 -18.21
CA ARG A 44 -7.31 -8.55 -19.24
C ARG A 44 -6.57 -7.34 -18.68
N LEU A 45 -7.00 -6.84 -17.52
CA LEU A 45 -6.26 -5.84 -16.76
C LEU A 45 -4.95 -6.43 -16.20
N ALA A 46 -4.99 -7.66 -15.68
CA ALA A 46 -3.80 -8.36 -15.20
C ALA A 46 -2.78 -8.59 -16.33
N ASP A 47 -3.26 -9.01 -17.51
CA ASP A 47 -2.45 -9.16 -18.73
C ASP A 47 -1.77 -7.84 -19.14
N ARG A 48 -2.53 -6.73 -19.13
CA ARG A 48 -2.00 -5.38 -19.38
C ARG A 48 -0.94 -4.93 -18.38
N LEU A 49 -1.05 -5.38 -17.14
CA LEU A 49 -0.10 -5.12 -16.07
C LEU A 49 1.09 -6.09 -16.10
N GLY A 50 1.05 -7.14 -16.92
CA GLY A 50 2.06 -8.19 -16.96
C GLY A 50 2.09 -9.07 -15.71
N ILE A 51 0.96 -9.18 -15.00
CA ILE A 51 0.84 -9.93 -13.74
C ILE A 51 -0.23 -11.02 -13.84
N SER A 52 -0.19 -11.99 -12.92
CA SER A 52 -1.24 -13.00 -12.84
C SER A 52 -2.55 -12.42 -12.26
N PRO A 53 -3.72 -12.97 -12.62
CA PRO A 53 -5.00 -12.56 -12.04
C PRO A 53 -5.04 -12.70 -10.52
N ASP A 54 -4.34 -13.70 -9.97
CA ASP A 54 -4.21 -13.90 -8.53
C ASP A 54 -3.37 -12.79 -7.88
N THR A 55 -2.30 -12.36 -8.55
CA THR A 55 -1.50 -11.21 -8.13
C THR A 55 -2.33 -9.93 -8.12
N LEU A 56 -3.13 -9.69 -9.17
CA LEU A 56 -4.04 -8.55 -9.22
C LEU A 56 -5.05 -8.56 -8.07
N ARG A 57 -5.54 -9.75 -7.68
CA ARG A 57 -6.43 -9.92 -6.52
C ARG A 57 -5.73 -9.54 -5.22
N ARG A 58 -4.51 -10.02 -5.00
CA ARG A 58 -3.70 -9.67 -3.81
C ARG A 58 -3.37 -8.18 -3.74
N LEU A 59 -3.07 -7.57 -4.89
CA LEU A 59 -2.85 -6.13 -5.02
C LEU A 59 -4.09 -5.32 -4.61
N ARG A 60 -5.28 -5.75 -5.07
CA ARG A 60 -6.57 -5.13 -4.73
C ARG A 60 -6.90 -5.29 -3.24
N ASN A 61 -6.57 -6.43 -2.67
CA ASN A 61 -6.80 -6.72 -1.25
C ASN A 61 -5.81 -6.00 -0.32
N GLY A 62 -4.76 -5.39 -0.86
CA GLY A 62 -3.67 -4.80 -0.07
C GLY A 62 -2.77 -5.84 0.58
N GLU A 63 -2.86 -7.12 0.19
CA GLU A 63 -1.98 -8.19 0.63
C GLU A 63 -0.58 -8.07 0.02
N ARG A 64 -0.45 -7.28 -1.06
CA ARG A 64 0.80 -7.01 -1.75
C ARG A 64 0.93 -5.52 -2.07
N GLU A 65 2.11 -4.98 -1.81
CA GLU A 65 2.49 -3.64 -2.22
C GLU A 65 2.69 -3.55 -3.74
N PRO A 66 2.14 -2.53 -4.42
CA PRO A 66 2.37 -2.31 -5.84
C PRO A 66 3.81 -1.87 -6.10
N SER A 67 4.44 -2.51 -7.08
CA SER A 67 5.74 -2.08 -7.58
C SER A 67 5.62 -0.76 -8.35
N LEU A 68 6.72 0.00 -8.41
CA LEU A 68 6.79 1.24 -9.18
C LEU A 68 6.41 1.02 -10.66
N THR A 69 6.80 -0.11 -11.26
CA THR A 69 6.43 -0.44 -12.65
C THR A 69 4.93 -0.58 -12.82
N GLU A 70 4.27 -1.31 -11.93
CA GLU A 70 2.80 -1.46 -11.93
C GLU A 70 2.11 -0.10 -11.74
N MET A 71 2.63 0.75 -10.84
CA MET A 71 2.11 2.12 -10.63
C MET A 71 2.23 3.00 -11.87
N LEU A 72 3.36 2.95 -12.58
CA LEU A 72 3.56 3.72 -13.80
C LEU A 72 2.64 3.27 -14.94
N ILE A 73 2.39 1.96 -15.06
CA ILE A 73 1.44 1.40 -16.02
C ILE A 73 0.02 1.86 -15.67
N LEU A 74 -0.38 1.75 -14.40
CA LEU A 74 -1.69 2.21 -13.94
C LEU A 74 -1.88 3.71 -14.18
N ARG A 75 -0.89 4.55 -13.87
CA ARG A 75 -0.91 5.98 -14.19
C ARG A 75 -1.14 6.25 -15.68
N ARG A 76 -0.48 5.50 -16.57
CA ARG A 76 -0.67 5.65 -18.02
C ARG A 76 -2.07 5.21 -18.47
N LEU A 77 -2.64 4.20 -17.82
CA LEU A 77 -3.96 3.66 -18.15
C LEU A 77 -5.10 4.54 -17.61
N THR A 78 -5.01 5.01 -16.38
CA THR A 78 -6.11 5.72 -15.70
C THR A 78 -5.95 7.24 -15.74
N GLY A 79 -4.72 7.74 -15.91
CA GLY A 79 -4.39 9.16 -15.82
C GLY A 79 -4.25 9.67 -14.37
N TRP A 80 -4.30 8.79 -13.37
CA TRP A 80 -4.20 9.18 -11.97
C TRP A 80 -2.78 9.62 -11.58
N PRO A 81 -2.63 10.62 -10.69
CA PRO A 81 -1.34 10.99 -10.12
C PRO A 81 -0.82 9.90 -9.18
N LEU A 82 0.50 9.69 -9.12
CA LEU A 82 1.13 8.66 -8.28
C LEU A 82 0.75 8.81 -6.80
N ASP A 83 0.61 10.05 -6.34
CA ASP A 83 0.20 10.40 -4.97
C ASP A 83 -1.18 9.82 -4.59
N GLY A 84 -2.11 9.75 -5.55
CA GLY A 84 -3.44 9.19 -5.34
C GLY A 84 -3.57 7.70 -5.65
N LEU A 85 -2.52 7.07 -6.20
CA LEU A 85 -2.53 5.63 -6.52
C LEU A 85 -2.33 4.76 -5.28
N VAL A 86 -1.53 5.22 -4.33
CA VAL A 86 -1.17 4.49 -3.13
C VAL A 86 -1.83 5.15 -1.94
N ILE A 87 -2.43 4.34 -1.08
CA ILE A 87 -2.98 4.79 0.19
C ILE A 87 -2.26 4.06 1.31
N GLU A 88 -1.92 4.81 2.36
CA GLU A 88 -1.42 4.24 3.60
C GLU A 88 -2.59 3.54 4.30
N SER A 89 -2.43 2.25 4.59
CA SER A 89 -3.41 1.49 5.35
C SER A 89 -2.75 0.88 6.56
N ALA A 90 -3.35 1.07 7.73
CA ALA A 90 -3.12 0.17 8.85
C ALA A 90 -3.55 -1.23 8.41
N ALA A 91 -2.62 -2.18 8.38
CA ALA A 91 -2.96 -3.58 8.16
C ALA A 91 -3.99 -3.99 9.24
N PRO A 92 -5.11 -4.64 8.90
CA PRO A 92 -5.99 -5.16 9.93
C PRO A 92 -5.19 -6.18 10.73
N ALA A 93 -5.05 -5.93 12.04
CA ALA A 93 -4.54 -6.92 12.98
C ALA A 93 -5.38 -8.20 12.79
N ALA A 94 -4.75 -9.24 12.24
CA ALA A 94 -5.41 -10.53 12.05
C ALA A 94 -5.92 -11.03 13.40
N ALA A 95 -7.21 -11.32 13.46
CA ALA A 95 -7.92 -11.85 14.64
C ALA A 95 -7.64 -13.34 14.84
#